data_AF-A0A059MJ17-F1
#
_entry.id   AF-A0A059MJ17-F1
#
_cell.length_a   1.000
_cell.length_b   1.000
_cell.length_c   1.000
_cell.angle_alpha   90.00
_cell.angle_beta   90.00
_cell.angle_gamma   90.00
#
_symmetry.space_group_name_H-M   'P 1'
#
loop_
_entity.id
_entity.type
_entity.pdbx_description
1 polymer ?
#
loop_
_entity_poly.entity_id
_entity_poly.type
_entity_poly.pdbx_seq_one_letter_code
_entity_poly.pdbx_strand_id
1 'polypeptide(L)' 'MSALWDEDGRVAWELHASGWDWEQIGRELACPEHIAREMCERHGAVLAEQAQQDHPTLFDLP' A
#
# COMPACT_ATOMS: atom_id res chain seq x y z
N MET A 1 17.27 -5.55 4.56
CA MET A 1 16.28 -6.41 5.23
C MET A 1 14.90 -5.75 5.12
N SER A 2 14.34 -5.58 3.91
CA SER A 2 13.10 -4.79 3.69
C SER A 2 11.93 -5.59 3.10
N ALA A 3 12.15 -6.79 2.57
CA ALA A 3 11.14 -7.49 1.77
C ALA A 3 9.86 -7.86 2.55
N LEU A 4 9.97 -8.23 3.84
CA LEU A 4 8.81 -8.62 4.64
C LEU A 4 7.83 -7.45 4.83
N TRP A 5 8.35 -6.26 5.15
CA TRP A 5 7.50 -5.11 5.47
C TRP A 5 6.87 -4.49 4.23
N ASP A 6 7.54 -4.62 3.07
CA ASP A 6 6.98 -4.22 1.78
C ASP A 6 5.86 -5.17 1.34
N GLU A 7 5.99 -6.48 1.60
CA GLU A 7 4.96 -7.47 1.34
C GLU A 7 3.75 -7.30 2.26
N ASP A 8 3.98 -7.10 3.57
CA ASP A 8 2.90 -6.86 4.54
C ASP A 8 2.12 -5.57 4.22
N GLY A 9 2.80 -4.51 3.75
CA GLY A 9 2.16 -3.28 3.30
C GLY A 9 1.30 -3.45 2.05
N ARG A 10 1.77 -4.25 1.08
CA ARG A 10 0.98 -4.62 -0.10
C ARG A 10 -0.27 -5.42 0.29
N VAL A 11 -0.11 -6.42 1.14
CA VAL A 11 -1.24 -7.26 1.61
C VAL A 11 -2.25 -6.43 2.39
N ALA A 12 -1.79 -5.54 3.29
CA ALA A 12 -2.67 -4.61 4.00
C ALA A 12 -3.47 -3.72 3.04
N TRP A 13 -2.83 -3.22 1.98
CA TRP A 13 -3.48 -2.39 0.96
C TRP A 13 -4.52 -3.17 0.15
N GLU A 14 -4.22 -4.39 -0.28
CA GLU A 14 -5.15 -5.26 -1.03
C GLU A 14 -6.38 -5.66 -0.19
N LEU A 15 -6.17 -6.00 1.08
CA LEU A 15 -7.26 -6.36 2.00
C LEU A 15 -8.15 -5.14 2.30
N HIS A 16 -7.55 -3.97 2.53
CA HIS A 16 -8.31 -2.74 2.74
C HIS A 16 -9.13 -2.35 1.50
N ALA A 17 -8.54 -2.46 0.30
CA ALA A 17 -9.24 -2.24 -0.97
C ALA A 17 -10.39 -3.25 -1.18
N SER A 18 -10.29 -4.44 -0.59
CA SER A 18 -11.34 -5.47 -0.59
C SER A 18 -12.43 -5.22 0.47
N GLY A 19 -12.33 -4.15 1.26
CA GLY A 19 -13.33 -3.73 2.25
C GLY A 19 -13.13 -4.35 3.65
N TRP A 20 -11.97 -4.93 3.94
CA TRP A 20 -11.65 -5.43 5.27
C TRP A 20 -11.42 -4.27 6.25
N ASP A 21 -11.78 -4.48 7.51
CA ASP A 21 -11.49 -3.52 8.57
C ASP A 21 -10.04 -3.69 9.11
N TRP A 22 -9.53 -2.65 9.77
CA TRP A 22 -8.15 -2.63 10.26
C TRP A 22 -7.85 -3.67 11.35
N GLU A 23 -8.88 -4.09 12.11
CA GLU A 23 -8.73 -5.11 13.13
C GLU A 23 -8.54 -6.50 12.49
N GLN A 24 -9.31 -6.82 11.46
CA GLN A 24 -9.20 -8.03 10.67
C GLN A 24 -7.86 -8.10 9.94
N ILE A 25 -7.44 -6.99 9.32
CA ILE A 25 -6.15 -6.90 8.62
C ILE A 25 -4.99 -7.07 9.61
N GLY A 26 -5.04 -6.42 10.78
CA GLY A 26 -4.02 -6.59 11.81
C GLY A 26 -3.91 -8.03 12.31
N ARG A 27 -5.05 -8.70 12.50
CA ARG A 27 -5.07 -10.13 12.88
C ARG A 27 -4.43 -11.02 11.81
N GLU A 28 -4.70 -10.76 10.53
CA GLU A 28 -4.13 -11.52 9.41
C GLU A 28 -2.60 -11.33 9.31
N LEU A 29 -2.12 -10.11 9.52
CA LEU A 29 -0.70 -9.75 9.47
C LEU A 29 0.03 -9.93 10.81
N ALA A 30 -0.64 -10.50 11.82
CA ALA A 30 -0.13 -10.65 13.18
C ALA A 30 0.42 -9.35 13.79
N CYS A 31 -0.21 -8.20 13.50
CA CYS A 31 0.18 -6.89 13.99
C CYS A 31 -1.02 -6.09 14.56
N PRO A 32 -0.78 -5.06 15.39
CA PRO A 32 -1.84 -4.16 15.83
C PRO A 32 -2.47 -3.39 14.67
N GLU A 33 -3.75 -3.03 14.79
CA GLU A 33 -4.50 -2.28 13.75
C GLU A 33 -3.79 -1.02 13.26
N HIS A 34 -3.11 -0.30 14.15
CA HIS A 34 -2.42 0.94 13.81
C HIS A 34 -1.17 0.68 12.95
N ILE A 35 -0.51 -0.46 13.16
CA ILE A 35 0.64 -0.88 12.36
C ILE A 35 0.17 -1.34 10.97
N ALA A 36 -0.89 -2.13 10.88
CA ALA A 36 -1.49 -2.53 9.61
C ALA A 36 -1.89 -1.31 8.76
N ARG A 37 -2.50 -0.31 9.40
CA ARG A 37 -2.85 0.96 8.76
C ARG A 37 -1.61 1.72 8.26
N GLU A 38 -0.59 1.86 9.11
CA GLU A 38 0.65 2.55 8.74
C GLU A 38 1.37 1.86 7.57
N MET A 39 1.39 0.52 7.56
CA MET A 39 1.93 -0.28 6.45
C MET A 39 1.16 -0.05 5.15
N CYS A 40 -0.17 -0.06 5.21
CA CYS A 40 -1.04 0.25 4.07
C CYS A 40 -0.82 1.67 3.53
N GLU A 41 -0.77 2.68 4.40
CA GLU A 41 -0.57 4.08 4.02
C GLU A 41 0.79 4.30 3.35
N ARG A 42 1.86 3.69 3.90
CA ARG A 42 3.20 3.73 3.29
C ARG A 42 3.22 3.07 1.90
N HIS A 43 2.60 1.90 1.75
CA HIS A 43 2.52 1.24 0.45
C HIS A 43 1.73 2.08 -0.57
N GLY A 44 0.61 2.67 -0.15
CA GLY A 44 -0.17 3.58 -0.98
C GLY A 44 0.63 4.82 -1.42
N ALA A 45 1.47 5.38 -0.55
CA ALA A 45 2.35 6.49 -0.92
C ALA A 45 3.39 6.09 -1.98
N VAL A 46 3.99 4.90 -1.85
CA VAL A 46 4.93 4.36 -2.86
C VAL A 46 4.25 4.17 -4.21
N LEU A 47 3.03 3.61 -4.22
CA LEU A 47 2.26 3.45 -5.46
C LEU A 47 1.89 4.81 -6.08
N ALA A 48 1.56 5.80 -5.27
CA ALA A 48 1.26 7.15 -5.75
C ALA A 48 2.51 7.82 -6.36
N GLU A 49 3.68 7.66 -5.74
CA GLU A 49 4.96 8.13 -6.28
C GLU A 49 5.31 7.45 -7.60
N GLN A 50 5.10 6.13 -7.71
CA GLN A 50 5.31 5.37 -8.95
C GLN A 50 4.34 5.82 -10.06
N ALA A 51 3.05 5.95 -9.74
CA ALA A 51 2.05 6.44 -10.69
C ALA A 51 2.34 7.87 -11.19
N GLN A 52 2.93 8.71 -10.35
CA GLN A 52 3.39 10.05 -10.74
C GLN A 52 4.57 9.99 -11.72
N GLN A 53 5.47 9.01 -11.58
CA GLN A 53 6.62 8.82 -12.46
C GLN A 53 6.26 8.16 -13.80
N ASP A 54 5.24 7.30 -13.81
CA ASP A 54 4.76 6.57 -14.99
C ASP A 54 3.81 7.39 -15.88
N HIS A 55 3.59 8.67 -15.56
CA HIS A 55 2.97 9.65 -16.47
C HIS A 55 4.05 10.46 -17.22
N PRO A 56 4.67 9.96 -18.31
CA PRO A 56 5.27 10.85 -19.29
C PRO A 56 4.14 11.68 -19.89
N THR A 57 4.21 12.99 -19.67
CA THR A 57 3.45 14.05 -20.34
C THR A 57 2.74 13.60 -21.62
N LEU A 58 1.46 13.24 -21.49
CA LEU A 58 0.58 12.83 -22.60
C LEU A 58 0.34 13.96 -23.63
N PHE A 59 1.01 15.10 -23.46
CA PHE A 59 0.89 16.33 -24.25
C PHE A 59 2.15 16.72 -25.04
N ASP A 60 3.16 15.85 -25.13
CA ASP A 60 4.24 16.02 -26.12
C ASP A 60 3.98 15.11 -27.34
N LEU A 61 2.99 15.50 -28.15
CA LEU A 61 2.86 15.02 -29.53
C LEU A 61 3.02 16.25 -30.46
N PRO A 62 3.98 16.22 -31.43
CA PRO A 62 4.23 17.32 -32.35
C PRO A 62 3.08 17.58 -33.34
#